data_AF-A0A0P4V0C7-F1
#
_entry.id   AF-A0A0P4V0C7-F1
#
_cell.length_a   1.000
_cell.length_b   1.000
_cell.length_c   1.000
_cell.angle_alpha   90.00
_cell.angle_beta   90.00
_cell.angle_gamma   90.00
#
_symmetry.space_group_name_H-M   'P 1'
#
loop_
_entity.id
_entity.type
_entity.pdbx_description
1 polymer ?
#
loop_
_entity_poly.entity_id
_entity_poly.type
_entity_poly.pdbx_seq_one_letter_code
_entity_poly.pdbx_strand_id
1 'polypeptide(L)' 'MNLLIRSVQSALHDRSDFFAGGNMFVYYSRTQAMNQDFRGPDFFVTLDVDSSRERKVWVTWEEE' A
#
# COMPACT_ATOMS: atom_id res chain seq x y z
N MET A 1 10.26 -8.27 6.27
CA MET A 1 9.74 -7.04 5.63
C MET A 1 10.76 -6.23 4.86
N ASN A 2 11.81 -5.74 5.53
CA ASN A 2 12.72 -4.76 4.94
C ASN A 2 13.37 -5.23 3.63
N LEU A 3 13.65 -6.53 3.49
CA LEU A 3 14.18 -7.07 2.23
C LEU A 3 13.20 -6.90 1.07
N LEU A 4 11.94 -7.33 1.21
CA LEU A 4 10.93 -7.23 0.16
C LEU A 4 10.63 -5.78 -0.23
N ILE A 5 10.49 -4.89 0.76
CA ILE A 5 10.28 -3.46 0.52
C ILE A 5 11.46 -2.87 -0.25
N ARG A 6 12.70 -3.13 0.19
CA ARG A 6 13.92 -2.65 -0.48
C ARG A 6 14.09 -3.23 -1.88
N SER A 7 13.71 -4.50 -2.07
CA SER A 7 13.75 -5.15 -3.39
C SER A 7 12.81 -4.45 -4.38
N VAL A 8 11.58 -4.10 -3.96
CA VAL A 8 10.65 -3.35 -4.81
C VAL A 8 11.14 -1.92 -5.05
N GLN A 9 11.62 -1.24 -4.02
CA GLN A 9 12.22 0.11 -4.16
C GLN A 9 13.38 0.11 -5.16
N SER A 10 14.22 -0.93 -5.15
CA SER A 10 15.31 -1.07 -6.11
C SER A 10 14.81 -1.43 -7.51
N ALA A 11 13.81 -2.32 -7.63
CA ALA A 11 13.28 -2.75 -8.93
C ALA A 11 12.50 -1.64 -9.64
N LEU A 12 11.85 -0.75 -8.88
CA LEU A 12 11.04 0.36 -9.37
C LEU A 12 11.69 1.72 -9.14
N HIS A 13 13.02 1.79 -9.01
CA HIS A 13 13.73 3.02 -8.67
C HIS A 13 13.52 4.18 -9.67
N ASP A 14 13.22 3.84 -10.94
CA ASP A 14 12.91 4.81 -12.00
C ASP A 14 11.45 5.32 -11.96
N ARG A 15 10.63 4.77 -11.05
CA ARG A 15 9.21 5.13 -10.88
C ARG A 15 9.01 5.91 -9.58
N SER A 16 8.12 6.89 -9.63
CA SER A 16 7.71 7.69 -8.46
C SER A 16 6.24 7.53 -8.12
N ASP A 17 5.58 6.55 -8.73
CA ASP A 17 4.14 6.31 -8.70
C ASP A 17 3.81 4.92 -8.13
N PHE A 18 4.46 4.55 -7.03
CA PHE A 18 4.16 3.30 -6.33
C PHE A 18 4.37 3.44 -4.82
N PHE A 19 3.74 2.53 -4.07
CA PHE A 19 3.93 2.36 -2.64
C PHE A 19 4.21 0.90 -2.32
N ALA A 20 5.23 0.63 -1.51
CA ALA A 20 5.52 -0.70 -0.98
C ALA A 20 5.54 -0.65 0.55
N GLY A 21 4.72 -1.48 1.19
CA GLY A 21 4.50 -1.42 2.63
C GLY A 21 4.25 -2.78 3.25
N GLY A 22 4.06 -2.77 4.56
CA GLY A 22 3.82 -3.97 5.36
C GLY A 22 3.49 -3.63 6.80
N ASN A 23 3.02 -4.61 7.57
CA ASN A 23 2.60 -4.43 8.96
C ASN A 23 1.54 -3.32 9.16
N MET A 24 0.64 -3.13 8.19
CA MET A 24 -0.51 -2.21 8.30
C MET A 24 -1.76 -2.85 7.70
N PHE A 25 -2.94 -2.34 8.05
CA PHE A 25 -4.19 -2.82 7.48
C PHE A 25 -4.45 -2.24 6.09
N VAL A 26 -4.97 -3.08 5.22
CA VAL A 26 -5.46 -2.77 3.87
C VAL A 26 -6.97 -2.95 3.87
N TYR A 27 -7.70 -1.86 3.64
CA TYR A 27 -9.16 -1.81 3.56
C TYR A 27 -9.60 -1.70 2.10
N TYR A 28 -10.44 -2.66 1.66
CA TYR A 28 -10.85 -2.80 0.26
C TYR A 28 -12.34 -3.10 0.08
N SER A 29 -13.16 -2.86 1.10
CA SER A 29 -14.61 -2.89 1.00
C SER A 29 -15.15 -2.00 -0.12
N ARG A 30 -16.00 -2.56 -0.97
CA ARG A 30 -16.72 -1.82 -2.03
C ARG A 30 -17.70 -0.79 -1.48
N THR A 31 -18.18 -0.99 -0.25
CA THR A 31 -19.11 -0.08 0.43
C THR A 31 -18.38 0.98 1.25
N GLN A 32 -17.05 1.11 1.08
CA GLN A 32 -16.20 2.06 1.80
C GLN A 32 -16.31 1.93 3.33
N ALA A 33 -16.53 0.70 3.81
CA ALA A 33 -16.68 0.39 5.21
C ALA A 33 -15.37 -0.18 5.79
N MET A 34 -14.79 0.48 6.79
CA MET A 34 -13.54 0.04 7.45
C MET A 34 -13.71 -1.19 8.35
N ASN A 35 -14.95 -1.57 8.69
CA ASN A 35 -15.23 -2.77 9.49
C ASN A 35 -15.59 -3.99 8.62
N GLN A 36 -15.49 -3.87 7.30
CA GLN A 36 -15.72 -4.94 6.33
C GLN A 36 -14.47 -5.10 5.45
N ASP A 37 -14.24 -6.31 4.94
CA ASP A 37 -13.26 -6.59 3.91
C ASP A 37 -11.90 -5.89 4.10
N PHE A 38 -11.13 -6.36 5.08
CA PHE A 38 -9.78 -5.88 5.36
C PHE A 38 -8.79 -7.03 5.54
N ARG A 39 -7.52 -6.75 5.30
CA ARG A 39 -6.40 -7.67 5.55
C ARG A 39 -5.28 -6.93 6.25
N GLY A 40 -4.56 -7.61 7.14
CA GLY A 40 -3.28 -7.13 7.67
C GLY A 40 -2.15 -7.91 7.00
N PRO A 41 -1.76 -7.59 5.75
CA PRO A 41 -0.69 -8.29 5.09
C PRO A 41 0.64 -7.99 5.78
N ASP A 42 1.49 -9.00 5.81
CA ASP A 42 2.90 -8.80 6.10
C ASP A 42 3.48 -7.84 5.05
N PHE A 43 3.25 -8.06 3.75
CA PHE A 43 3.80 -7.22 2.67
C PHE A 43 2.78 -6.98 1.54
N PHE A 44 2.79 -5.79 0.94
CA PHE A 44 2.02 -5.46 -0.26
C PHE A 44 2.67 -4.35 -1.08
N VAL A 45 2.21 -4.20 -2.33
CA VAL A 45 2.60 -3.15 -3.26
C VAL A 45 1.35 -2.60 -3.93
N THR A 46 1.27 -1.28 -4.06
CA THR A 46 0.30 -0.60 -4.91
C THR A 46 1.05 0.20 -5.97
N LEU A 47 0.55 0.15 -7.20
CA LEU A 47 1.08 0.88 -8.35
C LEU A 47 0.14 2.03 -8.70
N ASP A 48 0.67 2.99 -9.46
CA ASP A 48 -0.04 4.14 -10.00
C ASP A 48 -0.64 5.03 -8.90
N VAL A 49 0.11 5.24 -7.82
CA VAL A 49 -0.28 6.03 -6.63
C VAL A 49 0.80 7.02 -6.22
N ASP A 50 0.43 8.12 -5.56
CA ASP A 50 1.40 9.07 -5.01
C ASP A 50 2.29 8.42 -3.95
N SER A 51 3.60 8.34 -4.26
CA SER A 51 4.62 7.77 -3.38
C SER A 51 5.03 8.67 -2.22
N SER A 52 4.70 9.97 -2.26
CA SER A 52 5.10 10.95 -1.24
C SER A 52 4.18 10.97 -0.02
N ARG A 53 2.96 10.45 -0.16
CA ARG A 53 1.96 10.44 0.91
C ARG A 53 2.30 9.43 1.99
N GLU A 54 2.39 9.92 3.23
CA GLU A 54 2.52 9.07 4.41
C GLU A 54 1.21 8.35 4.70
N ARG A 55 1.27 7.03 4.96
CA ARG A 55 0.10 6.19 5.18
C ARG A 55 0.29 5.36 6.45
N LYS A 56 -0.66 5.50 7.38
CA LYS A 56 -0.75 4.65 8.60
C LYS A 56 -1.54 3.37 8.37
N VAL A 57 -2.47 3.43 7.41
CA VAL A 57 -3.28 2.32 6.89
C VAL A 57 -3.41 2.54 5.39
N TRP A 58 -3.72 1.46 4.66
CA TRP A 58 -4.04 1.54 3.25
C TRP A 58 -5.55 1.46 3.06
N VAL A 59 -6.17 2.48 2.46
CA VAL A 59 -7.61 2.52 2.22
C VAL A 59 -7.83 2.76 0.73
N THR A 60 -8.25 1.72 0.01
CA THR A 60 -8.28 1.74 -1.48
C THR A 60 -9.11 2.86 -2.09
N TRP A 61 -10.13 3.36 -1.41
CA TRP A 61 -11.00 4.44 -1.88
C TRP A 61 -10.61 5.84 -1.39
N GLU A 62 -9.57 5.95 -0.56
CA GLU A 62 -8.98 7.25 -0.16
C GLU A 62 -7.76 7.62 -1.01
N GLU A 63 -7.35 6.75 -1.92
CA GLU A 63 -6.27 6.99 -2.88
C GLU A 63 -6.89 7.49 -4.20
N GLU A 64 -6.36 8.60 -4.72
CA GLU A 64 -6.72 9.17 -6.03
C GLU A 64 -5.90 8.55 -7.16
#